data_AF-A0A4S5D089-F1
#
_entry.id   AF-A0A4S5D089-F1
#
_cell.length_a   1.000
_cell.length_b   1.000
_cell.length_c   1.000
_cell.angle_alpha   90.00
_cell.angle_beta   90.00
_cell.angle_gamma   90.00
#
_symmetry.space_group_name_H-M   'P 1'
#
loop_
_entity.id
_entity.type
_entity.pdbx_description
1 polymer ?
#
loop_
_entity_poly.entity_id
_entity_poly.type
_entity_poly.pdbx_seq_one_letter_code
_entity_poly.pdbx_strand_id
1 'polypeptide(L)'
;MATTPFIVVFALFDHVTQLDFTGPDEVFWRLPGARIRRASVRGGSIRADSGLTVAEVERLADIAHADLVCVPGGLGVIDAIADAAFVREVRRLALGARYVTSVCSGSLVLGAAGLLQGRRAACHWAWRDLLPPFGAIVDEGRVVRDGPVVTGGGVTAGIDMALSVMADLAGPAYAQAVQLGIEYAPEPPFDCGRPEQAAPDILASVSALFERVRPDRHAVVARAAQHLAQPDAGRQPA
;
A
#
# COMPACT_ATOMS: atom_id res chain seq x y z
N MET A 1 23.42 18.00 17.67
CA MET A 1 22.02 17.77 18.08
C MET A 1 21.54 16.54 17.32
N ALA A 2 21.03 15.51 18.00
CA ALA A 2 20.51 14.34 17.30
C ALA A 2 19.24 14.76 16.54
N THR A 3 19.29 14.70 15.22
CA THR A 3 18.12 14.94 14.36
C THR A 3 17.04 13.92 14.71
N THR A 4 15.81 14.36 14.95
CA THR A 4 14.68 13.45 15.14
C THR A 4 14.60 12.52 13.93
N PRO A 5 14.53 11.19 14.13
CA PRO A 5 14.50 10.23 13.03
C PRO A 5 13.21 10.39 12.21
N PHE A 6 13.30 10.23 10.89
CA PHE A 6 12.15 10.20 9.99
C PHE A 6 11.50 8.81 10.04
N ILE A 7 10.31 8.70 10.62
CA ILE A 7 9.67 7.41 10.87
C ILE A 7 8.88 6.95 9.64
N VAL A 8 9.30 5.82 9.07
CA VAL A 8 8.58 5.14 7.98
C VAL A 8 7.89 3.92 8.56
N VAL A 9 6.57 3.82 8.40
CA VAL A 9 5.77 2.68 8.86
C VAL A 9 5.22 1.91 7.66
N PHE A 10 5.61 0.64 7.56
CA PHE A 10 4.92 -0.34 6.73
C PHE A 10 3.79 -0.98 7.54
N ALA A 11 2.54 -0.70 7.16
CA ALA A 11 1.37 -1.28 7.81
C ALA A 11 1.03 -2.62 7.15
N LEU A 12 1.51 -3.69 7.75
CA LEU A 12 1.44 -5.05 7.22
C LEU A 12 0.25 -5.83 7.80
N PHE A 13 -0.17 -6.85 7.06
CA PHE A 13 -1.23 -7.80 7.42
C PHE A 13 -0.86 -9.20 6.90
N ASP A 14 -1.54 -10.23 7.41
CA ASP A 14 -1.35 -11.60 6.91
C ASP A 14 -1.80 -11.71 5.45
N HIS A 15 -1.11 -12.54 4.67
CA HIS A 15 -1.27 -12.72 3.23
C HIS A 15 -1.01 -11.44 2.40
N VAL A 16 -0.12 -10.58 2.89
CA VAL A 16 0.50 -9.50 2.12
C VAL A 16 1.30 -10.07 0.94
N THR A 17 1.30 -9.39 -0.21
CA THR A 17 2.27 -9.68 -1.27
C THR A 17 3.60 -9.07 -0.84
N GLN A 18 4.59 -9.91 -0.50
CA GLN A 18 5.80 -9.43 0.17
C GLN A 18 6.54 -8.32 -0.61
N LEU A 19 6.56 -8.39 -1.95
CA LEU A 19 7.29 -7.44 -2.79
C LEU A 19 6.70 -6.02 -2.73
N ASP A 20 5.41 -5.91 -2.39
CA ASP A 20 4.73 -4.63 -2.25
C ASP A 20 5.27 -3.79 -1.09
N PHE A 21 5.87 -4.43 -0.08
CA PHE A 21 6.55 -3.71 0.99
C PHE A 21 8.07 -3.83 0.89
N THR A 22 8.63 -5.01 0.54
CA THR A 22 10.10 -5.17 0.48
C THR A 22 10.74 -4.34 -0.63
N GLY A 23 10.03 -4.08 -1.74
CA GLY A 23 10.50 -3.18 -2.80
C GLY A 23 10.65 -1.73 -2.31
N PRO A 24 9.58 -1.07 -1.82
CA PRO A 24 9.70 0.24 -1.20
C PRO A 24 10.63 0.28 0.01
N ASP A 25 10.68 -0.77 0.82
CA ASP A 25 11.55 -0.89 1.98
C ASP A 25 13.02 -0.79 1.58
N GLU A 26 13.45 -1.54 0.54
CA GLU A 26 14.81 -1.48 -0.02
C GLU A 26 15.24 -0.06 -0.41
N VAL A 27 14.29 0.77 -0.83
CA VAL A 27 14.52 2.19 -1.13
C VAL A 27 14.49 3.02 0.15
N PHE A 28 13.42 2.95 0.95
CA PHE A 28 13.20 3.84 2.09
C PHE A 28 14.17 3.61 3.25
N TRP A 29 14.71 2.41 3.47
CA TRP A 29 15.71 2.22 4.54
C TRP A 29 17.00 3.02 4.28
N ARG A 30 17.24 3.39 3.01
CA ARG A 30 18.37 4.22 2.58
C ARG A 30 18.09 5.72 2.71
N LEU A 31 16.87 6.14 3.03
CA LEU A 31 16.56 7.55 3.20
C LEU A 31 17.35 8.13 4.41
N PRO A 32 18.05 9.28 4.28
CA PRO A 32 18.86 9.82 5.37
C PRO A 32 18.04 10.09 6.64
N GLY A 33 18.47 9.51 7.76
CA GLY A 33 17.80 9.66 9.05
C GLY A 33 16.50 8.86 9.20
N ALA A 34 16.17 7.98 8.24
CA ALA A 34 14.97 7.17 8.32
C ALA A 34 15.08 6.05 9.34
N ARG A 35 13.97 5.75 10.02
CA ARG A 35 13.79 4.56 10.84
C ARG A 35 12.60 3.78 10.31
N ILE A 36 12.88 2.59 9.78
CA ILE A 36 11.86 1.69 9.24
C ILE A 36 11.19 0.92 10.39
N ARG A 37 9.86 0.94 10.41
CA ARG A 37 9.00 0.18 11.31
C ARG A 37 8.10 -0.70 10.46
N ARG A 38 8.11 -2.01 10.72
CA ARG A 38 7.22 -2.98 10.08
C ARG A 38 6.21 -3.40 11.13
N ALA A 39 4.92 -3.13 10.91
CA ALA A 39 3.94 -3.27 11.98
C ALA A 39 2.62 -3.84 11.48
N SER A 40 1.98 -4.66 12.33
CA SER A 40 0.64 -5.22 12.09
C SER A 40 -0.23 -4.98 13.32
N VAL A 41 -1.52 -5.37 13.26
CA VAL A 41 -2.41 -5.25 14.43
C VAL A 41 -1.87 -6.03 15.63
N ARG A 42 -1.44 -7.28 15.39
CA ARG A 42 -1.04 -8.22 16.46
C ARG A 42 0.46 -8.15 16.79
N GLY A 43 1.30 -7.63 15.89
CA GLY A 43 2.75 -7.78 15.97
C GLY A 43 3.19 -9.25 15.89
N GLY A 44 4.45 -9.53 16.25
CA GLY A 44 5.01 -10.87 16.21
C GLY A 44 5.49 -11.24 14.81
N SER A 45 4.82 -12.19 14.16
CA SER A 45 5.10 -12.58 12.78
C SER A 45 3.86 -12.49 11.91
N ILE A 46 4.09 -12.21 10.64
CA ILE A 46 3.06 -12.29 9.59
C ILE A 46 3.50 -13.26 8.51
N ARG A 47 2.54 -13.88 7.82
CA ARG A 47 2.83 -14.77 6.71
C ARG A 47 2.37 -14.15 5.39
N ALA A 48 3.28 -13.91 4.46
CA ALA A 48 2.98 -13.44 3.11
C ALA A 48 2.20 -14.48 2.29
N ASP A 49 1.55 -14.04 1.21
CA ASP A 49 0.80 -14.90 0.28
C ASP A 49 1.67 -15.97 -0.41
N SER A 50 2.95 -15.69 -0.60
CA SER A 50 3.97 -16.62 -1.12
C SER A 50 4.43 -17.66 -0.10
N GLY A 51 4.00 -17.55 1.16
CA GLY A 51 4.43 -18.40 2.27
C GLY A 51 5.66 -17.90 3.03
N LEU A 52 6.29 -16.79 2.60
CA LEU A 52 7.38 -16.13 3.33
C LEU A 52 6.89 -15.60 4.68
N THR A 53 7.68 -15.80 5.74
CA THR A 53 7.37 -15.27 7.08
C THR A 53 8.21 -14.04 7.35
N VAL A 54 7.57 -12.94 7.74
CA VAL A 54 8.24 -11.74 8.27
C VAL A 54 8.14 -11.81 9.79
N ALA A 55 9.30 -11.91 10.45
CA ALA A 55 9.39 -11.94 11.91
C ALA A 55 9.57 -10.52 12.49
N GLU A 56 9.44 -10.43 13.82
CA GLU A 56 9.69 -9.20 14.60
C GLU A 56 8.90 -7.97 14.13
N VAL A 57 7.68 -8.23 13.67
CA VAL A 57 6.70 -7.18 13.32
C VAL A 57 6.19 -6.54 14.60
N GLU A 58 6.19 -5.22 14.66
CA GLU A 58 5.71 -4.46 15.81
C GLU A 58 4.17 -4.38 15.81
N ARG A 59 3.57 -3.98 16.93
CA ARG A 59 2.14 -3.63 16.93
C ARG A 59 1.98 -2.21 16.41
N LEU A 60 1.03 -2.00 15.50
CA LEU A 60 0.66 -0.67 15.02
C LEU A 60 0.27 0.28 16.16
N ALA A 61 -0.43 -0.25 17.18
CA ALA A 61 -0.85 0.50 18.35
C ALA A 61 0.32 1.02 19.22
N ASP A 62 1.51 0.39 19.14
CA ASP A 62 2.70 0.81 19.88
C ASP A 62 3.48 1.92 19.15
N ILE A 63 3.08 2.28 17.93
CA ILE A 63 3.71 3.34 17.13
C ILE A 63 2.97 4.66 17.36
N ALA A 64 3.65 5.61 18.02
CA ALA A 64 3.04 6.91 18.35
C ALA A 64 2.77 7.79 17.12
N HIS A 65 3.73 7.88 16.19
CA HIS A 65 3.62 8.70 14.97
C HIS A 65 4.37 8.05 13.80
N ALA A 66 4.05 8.50 12.59
CA ALA A 66 4.74 8.17 11.35
C ALA A 66 4.91 9.44 10.52
N ASP A 67 6.06 9.63 9.90
CA ASP A 67 6.27 10.68 8.89
C ASP A 67 5.86 10.19 7.50
N LEU A 68 5.99 8.88 7.26
CA LEU A 68 5.52 8.19 6.07
C LEU A 68 4.81 6.90 6.47
N VAL A 69 3.59 6.69 5.96
CA VAL A 69 2.88 5.40 6.06
C VAL A 69 2.86 4.76 4.68
N CYS A 70 3.26 3.50 4.57
CA CYS A 70 3.18 2.71 3.34
C CYS A 70 2.32 1.45 3.57
N VAL A 71 1.23 1.33 2.83
CA VAL A 71 0.33 0.17 2.90
C VAL A 71 0.53 -0.73 1.67
N PRO A 72 1.10 -1.94 1.81
CA PRO A 72 1.21 -2.89 0.71
C PRO A 72 -0.16 -3.49 0.35
N GLY A 73 -0.21 -4.18 -0.79
CA GLY A 73 -1.35 -4.98 -1.19
C GLY A 73 -1.17 -6.47 -0.89
N GLY A 74 -1.86 -7.28 -1.69
CA GLY A 74 -1.87 -8.73 -1.61
C GLY A 74 -3.24 -9.32 -1.38
N LEU A 75 -3.31 -10.65 -1.33
CA LEU A 75 -4.57 -11.38 -1.24
C LEU A 75 -5.30 -11.14 0.09
N GLY A 76 -4.56 -10.88 1.17
CA GLY A 76 -5.11 -10.56 2.49
C GLY A 76 -5.77 -9.18 2.59
N VAL A 77 -5.68 -8.35 1.54
CA VAL A 77 -6.18 -6.97 1.60
C VAL A 77 -7.68 -6.89 1.92
N ILE A 78 -8.46 -7.87 1.46
CA ILE A 78 -9.91 -7.90 1.68
C ILE A 78 -10.24 -8.21 3.14
N ASP A 79 -9.40 -9.00 3.81
CA ASP A 79 -9.54 -9.24 5.25
C ASP A 79 -9.04 -8.02 6.04
N ALA A 80 -7.98 -7.35 5.55
CA ALA A 80 -7.44 -6.14 6.13
C ALA A 80 -8.42 -4.95 6.09
N ILE A 81 -9.19 -4.76 5.01
CA ILE A 81 -10.24 -3.71 4.96
C ILE A 81 -11.45 -4.03 5.85
N ALA A 82 -11.67 -5.30 6.19
CA ALA A 82 -12.72 -5.73 7.12
C ALA A 82 -12.27 -5.66 8.59
N ASP A 83 -10.96 -5.64 8.84
CA ASP A 83 -10.38 -5.46 10.17
C ASP A 83 -10.43 -3.98 10.59
N ALA A 84 -11.46 -3.64 11.37
CA ALA A 84 -11.65 -2.30 11.91
C ALA A 84 -10.46 -1.81 12.76
N ALA A 85 -9.72 -2.71 13.43
CA ALA A 85 -8.55 -2.31 14.20
C ALA A 85 -7.40 -1.90 13.27
N PHE A 86 -7.16 -2.67 12.20
CA PHE A 86 -6.15 -2.34 11.19
C PHE A 86 -6.46 -1.01 10.50
N VAL A 87 -7.68 -0.86 9.96
CA VAL A 87 -8.12 0.36 9.26
C VAL A 87 -8.00 1.60 10.16
N ARG A 88 -8.40 1.48 11.43
CA ARG A 88 -8.31 2.57 12.41
C ARG A 88 -6.86 2.98 12.68
N GLU A 89 -5.94 2.03 12.84
CA GLU A 89 -4.53 2.35 13.09
C GLU A 89 -3.85 2.95 11.84
N VAL A 90 -4.16 2.45 10.64
CA VAL A 90 -3.69 3.05 9.38
C VAL A 90 -4.17 4.50 9.28
N ARG A 91 -5.46 4.75 9.50
CA ARG A 91 -6.01 6.12 9.51
C ARG A 91 -5.30 7.00 10.55
N ARG A 92 -5.12 6.51 11.78
CA ARG A 92 -4.50 7.26 12.88
C ARG A 92 -3.08 7.71 12.51
N LEU A 93 -2.25 6.80 11.99
CA LEU A 93 -0.88 7.12 11.60
C LEU A 93 -0.84 8.03 10.37
N ALA A 94 -1.70 7.78 9.37
CA ALA A 94 -1.74 8.53 8.13
C ALA A 94 -2.16 10.00 8.32
N LEU A 95 -3.05 10.31 9.27
CA LEU A 95 -3.50 11.69 9.53
C LEU A 95 -2.39 12.63 10.02
N GLY A 96 -1.33 12.08 10.62
CA GLY A 96 -0.15 12.85 11.04
C GLY A 96 1.04 12.76 10.09
N ALA A 97 0.95 11.94 9.03
CA ALA A 97 2.07 11.66 8.15
C ALA A 97 2.24 12.76 7.09
N ARG A 98 3.50 13.02 6.72
CA ARG A 98 3.86 13.89 5.59
C ARG A 98 3.54 13.21 4.26
N TYR A 99 3.69 11.88 4.20
CA TYR A 99 3.35 11.05 3.05
C TYR A 99 2.47 9.87 3.46
N VAL A 100 1.40 9.65 2.68
CA VAL A 100 0.55 8.48 2.79
C VAL A 100 0.67 7.72 1.48
N THR A 101 1.23 6.52 1.53
CA THR A 101 1.55 5.75 0.34
C THR A 101 0.93 4.37 0.38
N SER A 102 0.73 3.80 -0.80
CA SER A 102 0.33 2.40 -0.93
C SER A 102 0.86 1.79 -2.22
N VAL A 103 0.93 0.47 -2.25
CA VAL A 103 1.29 -0.30 -3.44
C VAL A 103 0.19 -1.31 -3.73
N CYS A 104 -0.06 -1.58 -5.01
CA CYS A 104 -0.96 -2.64 -5.47
C CYS A 104 -2.39 -2.42 -4.93
N SER A 105 -2.99 -3.45 -4.35
CA SER A 105 -4.31 -3.35 -3.72
C SER A 105 -4.31 -2.60 -2.38
N GLY A 106 -3.15 -2.21 -1.83
CA GLY A 106 -3.05 -1.46 -0.58
C GLY A 106 -3.80 -0.11 -0.61
N SER A 107 -4.05 0.45 -1.79
CA SER A 107 -4.88 1.65 -1.94
C SER A 107 -6.34 1.41 -1.53
N LEU A 108 -6.83 0.18 -1.55
CA LEU A 108 -8.15 -0.18 -1.01
C LEU A 108 -8.22 -0.01 0.51
N VAL A 109 -7.12 -0.25 1.23
CA VAL A 109 -7.03 0.03 2.67
C VAL A 109 -7.05 1.53 2.92
N LEU A 110 -6.33 2.32 2.12
CA LEU A 110 -6.40 3.78 2.21
C LEU A 110 -7.83 4.28 1.94
N GLY A 111 -8.52 3.67 0.98
CA GLY A 111 -9.94 3.90 0.69
C GLY A 111 -10.82 3.60 1.89
N ALA A 112 -10.73 2.40 2.47
CA ALA A 112 -11.47 2.00 3.66
C ALA A 112 -11.16 2.88 4.89
N ALA A 113 -9.93 3.40 4.98
CA ALA A 113 -9.52 4.35 6.00
C ALA A 113 -10.04 5.79 5.77
N GLY A 114 -10.78 6.03 4.67
CA GLY A 114 -11.33 7.33 4.33
C GLY A 114 -10.29 8.35 3.88
N LEU A 115 -9.16 7.90 3.33
CA LEU A 115 -8.04 8.74 2.93
C LEU A 115 -8.07 9.12 1.44
N LEU A 116 -8.92 8.47 0.64
CA LEU A 116 -8.97 8.63 -0.82
C LEU A 116 -10.23 9.34 -1.36
N GLN A 117 -11.12 9.84 -0.50
CA GLN A 117 -12.33 10.53 -0.95
C GLN A 117 -11.98 11.74 -1.85
N GLY A 118 -12.42 11.70 -3.11
CA GLY A 118 -12.18 12.73 -4.11
C GLY A 118 -10.74 12.80 -4.65
N ARG A 119 -9.89 11.82 -4.32
CA ARG A 119 -8.48 11.79 -4.74
C ARG A 119 -8.24 10.82 -5.88
N ARG A 120 -7.27 11.14 -6.74
CA ARG A 120 -6.73 10.20 -7.73
C ARG A 120 -5.88 9.14 -7.04
N ALA A 121 -6.08 7.88 -7.39
CA ALA A 121 -5.30 6.77 -6.85
C ALA A 121 -5.07 5.67 -7.89
N ALA A 122 -3.83 5.18 -7.93
CA ALA A 122 -3.47 3.92 -8.56
C ALA A 122 -3.86 2.73 -7.68
N CYS A 123 -4.00 1.58 -8.32
CA CYS A 123 -4.18 0.28 -7.69
C CYS A 123 -3.64 -0.81 -8.64
N HIS A 124 -3.58 -2.04 -8.18
CA HIS A 124 -3.39 -3.17 -9.09
C HIS A 124 -4.51 -3.21 -10.14
N TRP A 125 -4.17 -3.48 -11.40
CA TRP A 125 -5.10 -3.44 -12.52
C TRP A 125 -6.35 -4.31 -12.31
N ALA A 126 -6.19 -5.51 -11.73
CA ALA A 126 -7.29 -6.44 -11.44
C ALA A 126 -8.15 -6.09 -10.22
N TRP A 127 -7.86 -4.98 -9.53
CA TRP A 127 -8.50 -4.56 -8.27
C TRP A 127 -8.93 -3.08 -8.28
N ARG A 128 -8.50 -2.30 -9.28
CA ARG A 128 -8.74 -0.85 -9.32
C ARG A 128 -10.22 -0.48 -9.47
N ASP A 129 -11.04 -1.39 -9.99
CA ASP A 129 -12.51 -1.25 -10.04
C ASP A 129 -13.17 -1.20 -8.65
N LEU A 130 -12.45 -1.60 -7.59
CA LEU A 130 -12.91 -1.59 -6.21
C LEU A 130 -12.63 -0.27 -5.46
N LEU A 131 -11.95 0.69 -6.11
CA LEU A 131 -11.67 2.00 -5.52
C LEU A 131 -12.87 2.97 -5.47
N PRO A 132 -13.73 3.08 -6.52
CA PRO A 132 -14.83 4.05 -6.54
C PRO A 132 -15.81 3.98 -5.35
N PRO A 133 -16.14 2.80 -4.77
CA PRO A 133 -16.95 2.72 -3.55
C PRO A 133 -16.40 3.54 -2.37
N PHE A 134 -15.09 3.80 -2.31
CA PHE A 134 -14.45 4.64 -1.30
C PHE A 134 -14.29 6.11 -1.73
N GLY A 135 -14.94 6.51 -2.83
CA GLY A 135 -14.89 7.87 -3.38
C GLY A 135 -13.58 8.23 -4.08
N ALA A 136 -12.70 7.25 -4.31
CA ALA A 136 -11.45 7.44 -5.05
C ALA A 136 -11.70 7.54 -6.56
N ILE A 137 -10.94 8.40 -7.23
CA ILE A 137 -10.90 8.53 -8.68
C ILE A 137 -9.82 7.58 -9.19
N VAL A 138 -10.23 6.56 -9.95
CA VAL A 138 -9.29 5.57 -10.51
C VAL A 138 -8.36 6.24 -11.51
N ASP A 139 -7.07 6.00 -11.34
CA ASP A 139 -6.03 6.42 -12.28
C ASP A 139 -5.17 5.20 -12.64
N GLU A 140 -4.96 4.98 -13.93
CA GLU A 140 -4.26 3.80 -14.45
C GLU A 140 -2.72 3.98 -14.47
N GLY A 141 -2.23 5.13 -14.00
CA GLY A 141 -0.81 5.42 -13.86
C GLY A 141 -0.08 4.40 -12.97
N ARG A 142 1.18 4.13 -13.32
CA ARG A 142 2.06 3.25 -12.54
C ARG A 142 2.34 3.81 -11.14
N VAL A 143 2.52 5.12 -11.05
CA VAL A 143 2.64 5.88 -9.80
C VAL A 143 1.76 7.12 -9.95
N VAL A 144 0.83 7.32 -9.02
CA VAL A 144 -0.14 8.41 -9.03
C VAL A 144 0.05 9.25 -7.77
N ARG A 145 0.18 10.55 -7.96
CA ARG A 145 0.42 11.55 -6.91
C ARG A 145 -0.76 12.50 -6.83
N ASP A 146 -1.35 12.62 -5.64
CA ASP A 146 -2.43 13.56 -5.32
C ASP A 146 -2.15 14.20 -3.96
N GLY A 147 -1.40 15.30 -3.97
CA GLY A 147 -0.90 15.96 -2.77
C GLY A 147 0.02 15.03 -1.95
N PRO A 148 -0.24 14.82 -0.64
CA PRO A 148 0.57 13.94 0.20
C PRO A 148 0.30 12.44 -0.03
N VAL A 149 -0.72 12.10 -0.84
CA VAL A 149 -1.07 10.71 -1.15
C VAL A 149 -0.34 10.28 -2.42
N VAL A 150 0.48 9.23 -2.31
CA VAL A 150 1.23 8.67 -3.45
C VAL A 150 1.00 7.18 -3.54
N THR A 151 0.32 6.74 -4.61
CA THR A 151 -0.09 5.34 -4.78
C THR A 151 0.63 4.72 -5.97
N GLY A 152 1.18 3.52 -5.78
CA GLY A 152 1.73 2.67 -6.83
C GLY A 152 0.69 1.67 -7.31
N GLY A 153 0.73 1.35 -8.61
CA GLY A 153 -0.04 0.26 -9.21
C GLY A 153 0.44 -1.12 -8.75
N GLY A 154 0.44 -2.12 -9.64
CA GLY A 154 0.78 -3.49 -9.26
C GLY A 154 2.22 -3.68 -8.78
N VAL A 155 2.37 -4.35 -7.63
CA VAL A 155 3.57 -5.00 -7.09
C VAL A 155 4.88 -4.22 -7.23
N THR A 156 5.55 -4.32 -8.38
CA THR A 156 6.85 -3.69 -8.62
C THR A 156 6.79 -2.17 -8.70
N ALA A 157 5.59 -1.61 -8.89
CA ALA A 157 5.36 -0.16 -8.84
C ALA A 157 5.80 0.48 -7.51
N GLY A 158 5.92 -0.31 -6.44
CA GLY A 158 6.41 0.16 -5.15
C GLY A 158 7.83 0.73 -5.18
N ILE A 159 8.72 0.19 -6.01
CA ILE A 159 10.10 0.69 -6.12
C ILE A 159 10.11 2.08 -6.77
N ASP A 160 9.41 2.24 -7.89
CA ASP A 160 9.27 3.53 -8.59
C ASP A 160 8.60 4.59 -7.71
N MET A 161 7.53 4.19 -7.01
CA MET A 161 6.83 5.05 -6.05
C MET A 161 7.79 5.52 -4.95
N ALA A 162 8.58 4.62 -4.37
CA ALA A 162 9.50 4.95 -3.30
C ALA A 162 10.65 5.85 -3.77
N LEU A 163 11.24 5.59 -4.95
CA LEU A 163 12.26 6.46 -5.55
C LEU A 163 11.69 7.85 -5.84
N SER A 164 10.46 7.93 -6.32
CA SER A 164 9.77 9.20 -6.55
C SER A 164 9.61 9.98 -5.24
N VAL A 165 9.10 9.35 -4.18
CA VAL A 165 8.92 10.02 -2.87
C VAL A 165 10.27 10.39 -2.25
N MET A 166 11.29 9.55 -2.41
CA MET A 166 12.65 9.84 -1.97
C MET A 166 13.22 11.09 -2.65
N ALA A 167 12.93 11.31 -3.94
CA ALA A 167 13.38 12.53 -4.63
C ALA A 167 12.80 13.80 -4.00
N ASP A 168 11.57 13.75 -3.47
CA ASP A 168 10.96 14.88 -2.76
C ASP A 168 11.56 15.10 -1.36
N LEU A 169 12.02 14.02 -0.71
CA LEU A 169 12.51 14.04 0.67
C LEU A 169 14.00 14.36 0.77
N ALA A 170 14.83 13.79 -0.12
CA ALA A 170 16.29 13.87 -0.10
C ALA A 170 16.89 14.51 -1.36
N GLY A 171 16.05 14.92 -2.31
CA GLY A 171 16.45 15.53 -3.57
C GLY A 171 16.68 14.52 -4.70
N PRO A 172 16.52 14.94 -5.98
CA PRO A 172 16.67 14.05 -7.14
C PRO A 172 18.02 13.34 -7.22
N ALA A 173 19.11 14.04 -6.91
CA ALA A 173 20.46 13.46 -6.96
C ALA A 173 20.64 12.29 -5.99
N TYR A 174 20.03 12.37 -4.79
CA TYR A 174 20.09 11.27 -3.82
C TYR A 174 19.26 10.08 -4.29
N ALA A 175 18.05 10.32 -4.80
CA ALA A 175 17.22 9.26 -5.36
C ALA A 175 17.90 8.54 -6.54
N GLN A 176 18.59 9.29 -7.42
CA GLN A 176 19.39 8.73 -8.51
C GLN A 176 20.59 7.91 -7.99
N ALA A 177 21.26 8.38 -6.94
CA ALA A 177 22.35 7.64 -6.31
C ALA A 177 21.86 6.32 -5.69
N VAL A 178 20.68 6.31 -5.06
CA VAL A 178 20.05 5.08 -4.55
C VAL A 178 19.65 4.17 -5.71
N GLN A 179 19.02 4.70 -6.75
CA GLN A 179 18.66 3.93 -7.96
C GLN A 179 19.89 3.22 -8.55
N LEU A 180 21.01 3.94 -8.69
CA LEU A 180 22.28 3.36 -9.15
C LEU A 180 22.84 2.35 -8.15
N GLY A 181 22.79 2.65 -6.85
CA GLY A 181 23.33 1.79 -5.80
C GLY A 181 22.63 0.44 -5.66
N ILE A 182 21.35 0.35 -6.04
CA ILE A 182 20.60 -0.91 -6.11
C ILE A 182 20.51 -1.46 -7.55
N GLU A 183 21.21 -0.83 -8.49
CA GLU A 183 21.20 -1.18 -9.92
C GLU A 183 19.78 -1.34 -10.50
N TYR A 184 18.88 -0.41 -10.15
CA TYR A 184 17.51 -0.46 -10.63
C TYR A 184 17.41 0.02 -12.09
N ALA A 185 17.72 -0.91 -12.99
CA ALA A 185 17.65 -0.81 -14.44
C ALA A 185 16.90 -2.04 -14.99
N PRO A 186 15.57 -2.13 -14.79
CA PRO A 186 14.82 -3.33 -15.15
C PRO A 186 14.83 -3.57 -16.67
N GLU A 187 15.10 -4.80 -17.08
CA GLU A 187 15.02 -5.28 -18.47
C GLU A 187 14.07 -6.51 -18.51
N PRO A 188 12.74 -6.29 -18.51
CA PRO A 188 11.79 -7.41 -18.51
C PRO A 188 11.92 -8.27 -19.77
N PRO A 189 11.96 -9.62 -19.65
CA PRO A 189 12.09 -10.51 -20.80
C PRO A 189 10.81 -10.65 -21.65
N PHE A 190 9.68 -10.11 -21.18
CA PHE A 190 8.38 -10.15 -21.84
C PHE A 190 7.66 -8.80 -21.70
N ASP A 191 6.90 -8.41 -22.73
CA ASP A 191 6.07 -7.20 -22.71
C ASP A 191 4.62 -7.51 -22.30
N CYS A 192 4.44 -8.07 -21.10
CA CYS A 192 3.13 -8.47 -20.58
C CYS A 192 2.84 -7.96 -19.16
N GLY A 193 3.57 -6.92 -18.74
CA GLY A 193 3.46 -6.33 -17.41
C GLY A 193 2.21 -5.46 -17.20
N ARG A 194 1.47 -5.15 -18.27
CA ARG A 194 0.24 -4.37 -18.24
C ARG A 194 -0.89 -5.06 -19.01
N PRO A 195 -2.16 -4.91 -18.60
CA PRO A 195 -3.28 -5.58 -19.26
C PRO A 195 -3.41 -5.17 -20.74
N GLU A 196 -3.09 -3.92 -21.09
CA GLU A 196 -3.14 -3.43 -22.48
C GLU A 196 -2.04 -3.97 -23.40
N GLN A 197 -1.00 -4.59 -22.83
CA GLN A 197 0.13 -5.19 -23.58
C GLN A 197 0.05 -6.72 -23.63
N ALA A 198 -0.66 -7.33 -22.67
CA ALA A 198 -0.76 -8.79 -22.56
C ALA A 198 -1.62 -9.40 -23.69
N ALA A 199 -1.25 -10.61 -24.12
CA ALA A 199 -2.08 -11.39 -25.03
C ALA A 199 -3.46 -11.67 -24.40
N PRO A 200 -4.56 -11.66 -25.18
CA PRO A 200 -5.92 -11.77 -24.63
C PRO A 200 -6.18 -13.02 -23.78
N ASP A 201 -5.59 -14.15 -24.14
CA ASP A 201 -5.69 -15.43 -23.42
C ASP A 201 -4.95 -15.40 -22.08
N ILE A 202 -3.77 -14.77 -22.03
CA ILE A 202 -3.02 -14.55 -20.79
C ILE A 202 -3.81 -13.63 -19.86
N LEU A 203 -4.32 -12.50 -20.38
CA LEU A 203 -5.14 -11.57 -19.60
C LEU A 203 -6.39 -12.26 -19.03
N ALA A 204 -7.10 -13.04 -19.85
CA ALA A 204 -8.28 -13.79 -19.42
C ALA A 204 -7.94 -14.84 -18.34
N SER A 205 -6.86 -15.58 -18.52
CA SER A 205 -6.40 -16.60 -17.57
C SER A 205 -6.08 -16.00 -16.20
N VAL A 206 -5.33 -14.89 -16.17
CA VAL A 206 -4.95 -14.20 -14.92
C VAL A 206 -6.17 -13.53 -14.28
N SER A 207 -7.07 -12.93 -15.06
CA SER A 207 -8.31 -12.34 -14.53
C SER A 207 -9.18 -13.40 -13.84
N ALA A 208 -9.38 -14.54 -14.50
CA ALA A 208 -10.14 -15.65 -13.94
C ALA A 208 -9.47 -16.24 -12.69
N LEU A 209 -8.13 -16.24 -12.61
CA LEU A 209 -7.41 -16.64 -11.40
C LEU A 209 -7.75 -15.73 -10.22
N PHE A 210 -7.67 -14.41 -10.38
CA PHE A 210 -7.98 -13.48 -9.29
C PHE A 210 -9.43 -13.55 -8.83
N GLU A 211 -10.38 -13.74 -9.76
CA GLU A 211 -11.78 -13.98 -9.42
C GLU A 211 -11.98 -15.25 -8.59
N ARG A 212 -11.28 -16.34 -8.93
CA ARG A 212 -11.35 -17.59 -8.15
C ARG A 212 -10.70 -17.48 -6.77
N VAL A 213 -9.61 -16.72 -6.66
CA VAL A 213 -8.85 -16.62 -5.40
C VAL A 213 -9.56 -15.72 -4.38
N ARG A 214 -10.23 -14.64 -4.82
CA ARG A 214 -11.03 -13.76 -3.95
C ARG A 214 -12.40 -13.44 -4.56
N PRO A 215 -13.32 -14.42 -4.62
CA PRO A 215 -14.67 -14.21 -5.19
C PRO A 215 -15.54 -13.28 -4.34
N ASP A 216 -15.15 -13.05 -3.08
CA ASP A 216 -15.84 -12.22 -2.08
C ASP A 216 -15.47 -10.73 -2.14
N ARG A 217 -14.44 -10.36 -2.91
CA ARG A 217 -13.82 -9.02 -2.88
C ARG A 217 -14.81 -7.88 -3.06
N HIS A 218 -15.70 -7.96 -4.05
CA HIS A 218 -16.70 -6.93 -4.33
C HIS A 218 -17.69 -6.78 -3.16
N ALA A 219 -18.16 -7.89 -2.60
CA ALA A 219 -19.11 -7.89 -1.49
C ALA A 219 -18.49 -7.31 -0.21
N VAL A 220 -17.23 -7.62 0.08
CA VAL A 220 -16.52 -7.08 1.24
C VAL A 220 -16.23 -5.59 1.07
N VAL A 221 -15.76 -5.16 -0.11
CA VAL A 221 -15.54 -3.73 -0.41
C VAL A 221 -16.83 -2.93 -0.26
N ALA A 222 -17.95 -3.43 -0.79
CA ALA A 222 -19.24 -2.76 -0.67
C ALA A 222 -19.66 -2.58 0.80
N ARG A 223 -19.47 -3.60 1.64
CA ARG A 223 -19.72 -3.49 3.09
C ARG A 223 -18.77 -2.49 3.76
N ALA A 224 -17.47 -2.53 3.47
CA ALA A 224 -16.50 -1.60 4.04
C ALA A 224 -16.82 -0.14 3.69
N ALA A 225 -17.23 0.11 2.45
CA ALA A 225 -17.65 1.44 1.99
C ALA A 225 -18.91 1.95 2.73
N GLN A 226 -19.88 1.06 2.99
CA GLN A 226 -21.07 1.41 3.79
C GLN A 226 -20.71 1.82 5.23
N HIS A 227 -19.78 1.10 5.87
CA HIS A 227 -19.31 1.44 7.21
C HIS A 227 -18.57 2.78 7.22
N LEU A 228 -17.76 3.07 6.20
CA LEU A 228 -17.07 4.36 6.06
C LEU A 228 -18.06 5.53 5.95
N ALA A 229 -19.19 5.35 5.26
CA ALA A 229 -20.24 6.36 5.12
C ALA A 229 -21.06 6.59 6.40
N GLN A 230 -20.97 5.68 7.38
CA GLN A 230 -21.72 5.73 8.64
C GLN A 230 -20.78 5.64 9.86
N PRO A 231 -19.91 6.64 10.09
CA PRO A 231 -18.89 6.56 11.12
C PRO A 231 -19.43 6.48 12.57
N ASP A 232 -20.69 6.86 12.83
CA ASP A 232 -21.28 6.94 14.19
C ASP A 232 -22.76 6.51 14.27
N ALA A 233 -23.05 5.22 14.17
CA ALA A 233 -24.38 4.66 14.51
C ALA A 233 -24.40 3.83 15.81
N GLY A 234 -23.30 3.76 16.58
CA GLY A 234 -23.18 2.79 17.68
C GLY A 234 -22.38 3.15 18.93
N ARG A 235 -21.88 4.38 19.09
CA ARG A 235 -21.26 4.83 20.35
C ARG A 235 -22.12 5.87 21.04
N GLN A 236 -23.08 5.41 21.84
CA GLN A 236 -23.50 6.19 23.01
C GLN A 236 -22.35 6.18 24.01
N PRO A 237 -21.86 7.35 24.47
CA PRO A 237 -20.91 7.39 25.56
C PRO A 237 -21.60 6.92 26.85
N ALA A 238 -21.00 5.93 27.51
CA ALA A 238 -21.25 5.63 28.91
C ALA A 238 -20.29 6.46 29.78
#